data_AF-A0A7V9LE83-F1
#
_entry.id   AF-A0A7V9LE83-F1
#
_cell.length_a   1.000
_cell.length_b   1.000
_cell.length_c   1.000
_cell.angle_alpha   90.00
_cell.angle_beta   90.00
_cell.angle_gamma   90.00
#
_symmetry.space_group_name_H-M   'P 1'
#
loop_
_entity.id
_entity.type
_entity.pdbx_description
1 polymer ?
#
loop_
_entity_poly.entity_id
_entity_poly.type
_entity_poly.pdbx_seq_one_letter_code
_entity_poly.pdbx_strand_id
1 'polypeptide(L)'
;QYLGIYAEAQAEMPDINYLIAIDTRYVGEAALAKNDRSAVELAFRFMNSYLRSALNARAVRTAYNVLNQYRLLVETMIKSGAEDIAIQGVRHMIYYGRTSYDMQLGFVTETVAYDVSALCEFAHSTMPLSASRADLDDKMLAMFLELDQPLRLKRQESGLQGIRKAQIKLACYYLTVGADDRAKKIALDMAGEDRDRLGSIKEQLSKVESKEFWEIIDRGRNFEYMPPKQREQMEKFFALLG
;
A
#
# COMPACT_ATOMS: atom_id res chain seq x y z
N GLN A 1 25.29 -10.41 7.79
CA GLN A 1 25.64 -9.22 8.58
C GLN A 1 24.45 -8.28 8.77
N TYR A 2 23.81 -7.78 7.70
CA TYR A 2 22.66 -6.85 7.79
C TYR A 2 21.50 -7.29 8.71
N LEU A 3 21.06 -8.54 8.65
CA LEU A 3 19.98 -9.03 9.52
C LEU A 3 20.35 -9.00 11.01
N GLY A 4 21.62 -9.27 11.34
CA GLY A 4 22.13 -9.19 12.71
C GLY A 4 22.18 -7.74 13.22
N ILE A 5 22.71 -6.83 12.39
CA ILE A 5 22.74 -5.40 12.70
C ILE A 5 21.31 -4.87 12.88
N TYR A 6 20.37 -5.28 12.03
CA TYR A 6 18.96 -4.89 12.14
C TYR A 6 18.31 -5.41 13.43
N ALA A 7 18.58 -6.65 13.83
CA ALA A 7 18.04 -7.21 15.06
C ALA A 7 18.57 -6.47 16.31
N GLU A 8 19.85 -6.13 16.34
CA GLU A 8 20.47 -5.36 17.43
C GLU A 8 19.94 -3.93 17.50
N ALA A 9 19.86 -3.26 16.35
CA ALA A 9 19.27 -1.93 16.22
C ALA A 9 17.79 -1.90 16.63
N GLN A 10 17.04 -2.99 16.44
CA GLN A 10 15.65 -3.09 16.89
C GLN A 10 15.48 -2.99 18.41
N ALA A 11 16.49 -3.36 19.19
CA ALA A 11 16.45 -3.27 20.65
C ALA A 11 17.01 -1.93 21.18
N GLU A 12 18.13 -1.46 20.64
CA GLU A 12 18.89 -0.35 21.24
C GLU A 12 18.92 0.94 20.40
N MET A 13 18.70 0.86 19.07
CA MET A 13 18.88 1.98 18.13
C MET A 13 17.87 1.94 16.96
N PRO A 14 16.57 2.16 17.20
CA PRO A 14 15.51 1.93 16.21
C PRO A 14 15.64 2.76 14.93
N ASP A 15 16.36 3.89 14.96
CA ASP A 15 16.63 4.73 13.79
C ASP A 15 17.58 4.07 12.78
N ILE A 16 18.47 3.18 13.24
CA ILE A 16 19.40 2.44 12.37
C ILE A 16 18.65 1.44 11.49
N ASN A 17 17.58 0.83 11.99
CA ASN A 17 16.76 -0.09 11.20
C ASN A 17 16.21 0.55 9.94
N TYR A 18 15.88 1.83 10.06
CA TYR A 18 15.36 2.57 8.94
C TYR A 18 16.43 2.83 7.88
N LEU A 19 17.65 3.21 8.29
CA LEU A 19 18.79 3.35 7.38
C LEU A 19 19.12 2.03 6.66
N ILE A 20 19.09 0.91 7.38
CA ILE A 20 19.30 -0.42 6.77
C ILE A 20 18.26 -0.71 5.68
N ALA A 21 16.99 -0.36 5.91
CA ALA A 21 15.95 -0.53 4.92
C ALA A 21 16.14 0.38 3.70
N ILE A 22 16.57 1.63 3.91
CA ILE A 22 16.91 2.58 2.84
C ILE A 22 18.05 2.03 1.98
N ASP A 23 19.15 1.60 2.61
CA ASP A 23 20.32 1.10 1.89
C ASP A 23 20.01 -0.21 1.16
N THR A 24 19.20 -1.09 1.77
CA THR A 24 18.73 -2.31 1.12
C THR A 24 17.90 -2.00 -0.12
N ARG A 25 17.03 -0.98 -0.07
CA ARG A 25 16.32 -0.48 -1.27
C ARG A 25 17.32 -0.01 -2.32
N TYR A 26 18.29 0.83 -1.97
CA TYR A 26 19.27 1.35 -2.93
C TYR A 26 20.07 0.24 -3.62
N VAL A 27 20.44 -0.81 -2.89
CA VAL A 27 21.06 -2.01 -3.48
C VAL A 27 20.11 -2.67 -4.49
N GLY A 28 18.84 -2.85 -4.13
CA GLY A 28 17.83 -3.40 -5.03
C GLY A 28 17.59 -2.56 -6.29
N GLU A 29 17.52 -1.24 -6.16
CA GLU A 29 17.37 -0.31 -7.29
C GLU A 29 18.59 -0.33 -8.22
N ALA A 30 19.80 -0.34 -7.65
CA ALA A 30 21.04 -0.43 -8.42
C ALA A 30 21.18 -1.78 -9.14
N ALA A 31 20.75 -2.88 -8.51
CA ALA A 31 20.69 -4.20 -9.12
C ALA A 31 19.70 -4.25 -10.28
N LEU A 32 18.51 -3.70 -10.09
CA LEU A 32 17.47 -3.61 -11.11
C LEU A 32 17.94 -2.83 -12.33
N ALA A 33 18.62 -1.70 -12.13
CA ALA A 33 19.20 -0.91 -13.22
C ALA A 33 20.24 -1.68 -14.07
N LYS A 34 20.84 -2.73 -13.51
CA LYS A 34 21.79 -3.62 -14.19
C LYS A 34 21.16 -4.92 -14.69
N ASN A 35 19.83 -5.08 -14.56
CA ASN A 35 19.10 -6.32 -14.82
C ASN A 35 19.58 -7.53 -13.98
N ASP A 36 20.18 -7.30 -12.81
CA ASP A 36 20.57 -8.37 -11.88
C ASP A 36 19.36 -8.80 -11.04
N ARG A 37 18.54 -9.68 -11.63
CA ARG A 37 17.30 -10.16 -11.00
C ARG A 37 17.55 -10.90 -9.69
N SER A 38 18.64 -11.66 -9.60
CA SER A 38 19.00 -12.41 -8.39
C SER A 38 19.28 -11.49 -7.22
N ALA A 39 20.00 -10.38 -7.45
CA ALA A 39 20.25 -9.39 -6.41
C ALA A 39 18.97 -8.62 -6.01
N VAL A 40 18.07 -8.35 -6.95
CA VAL A 40 16.74 -7.76 -6.65
C VAL A 40 15.91 -8.70 -5.77
N GLU A 41 15.84 -9.98 -6.11
CA GLU A 41 15.15 -10.99 -5.30
C GLU A 41 15.76 -11.12 -3.90
N LEU A 42 17.08 -11.01 -3.78
CA LEU A 42 17.75 -11.02 -2.48
C LEU A 42 17.38 -9.78 -1.65
N ALA A 43 17.32 -8.59 -2.26
CA ALA A 43 16.85 -7.38 -1.59
C ALA A 43 15.42 -7.54 -1.07
N PHE A 44 14.52 -8.17 -1.84
CA PHE A 44 13.18 -8.52 -1.37
C PHE A 44 13.19 -9.47 -0.18
N ARG A 45 14.02 -10.51 -0.21
CA ARG A 45 14.12 -11.46 0.92
C ARG A 45 14.54 -10.73 2.19
N PHE A 46 15.49 -9.81 2.11
CA PHE A 46 15.88 -8.98 3.26
C PHE A 46 14.74 -8.07 3.72
N MET A 47 14.08 -7.34 2.82
CA MET A 47 12.91 -6.51 3.17
C MET A 47 11.80 -7.32 3.85
N ASN A 48 11.51 -8.51 3.32
CA ASN A 48 10.56 -9.45 3.91
C ASN A 48 11.00 -9.89 5.32
N SER A 49 12.28 -10.20 5.52
CA SER A 49 12.82 -10.55 6.83
C SER A 49 12.75 -9.40 7.83
N TYR A 50 13.04 -8.17 7.40
CA TYR A 50 12.92 -6.98 8.25
C TYR A 50 11.48 -6.73 8.69
N LEU A 51 10.52 -6.82 7.76
CA LEU A 51 9.09 -6.72 8.09
C LEU A 51 8.66 -7.81 9.07
N ARG A 52 9.04 -9.07 8.82
CA ARG A 52 8.73 -10.17 9.74
C ARG A 52 9.28 -9.90 11.14
N SER A 53 10.53 -9.47 11.25
CA SER A 53 11.18 -9.16 12.53
C SER A 53 10.47 -8.00 13.25
N ALA A 54 10.13 -6.94 12.52
CA ALA A 54 9.40 -5.79 13.06
C ALA A 54 8.02 -6.19 13.57
N LEU A 55 7.27 -6.98 12.79
CA LEU A 55 5.95 -7.47 13.19
C LEU A 55 6.02 -8.38 14.42
N ASN A 56 6.94 -9.37 14.43
CA ASN A 56 7.10 -10.30 15.55
C ASN A 56 7.41 -9.57 16.87
N ALA A 57 8.21 -8.52 16.83
CA ALA A 57 8.49 -7.69 18.01
C ALA A 57 7.43 -6.60 18.25
N ARG A 58 6.36 -6.54 17.45
CA ARG A 58 5.31 -5.51 17.48
C ARG A 58 5.86 -4.08 17.35
N ALA A 59 6.99 -3.90 16.66
CA ALA A 59 7.65 -2.62 16.43
C ALA A 59 6.95 -1.83 15.30
N VAL A 60 5.78 -1.26 15.60
CA VAL A 60 4.88 -0.60 14.62
C VAL A 60 5.59 0.49 13.80
N ARG A 61 6.34 1.38 14.45
CA ARG A 61 7.07 2.46 13.77
C ARG A 61 8.11 1.92 12.79
N THR A 62 8.84 0.87 13.19
CA THR A 62 9.83 0.22 12.33
C THR A 62 9.16 -0.46 11.15
N ALA A 63 8.05 -1.19 11.36
CA ALA A 63 7.29 -1.79 10.28
C ALA A 63 6.77 -0.74 9.28
N TYR A 64 6.22 0.38 9.77
CA TYR A 64 5.79 1.51 8.95
C TYR A 64 6.92 2.07 8.08
N ASN A 65 8.11 2.23 8.65
CA ASN A 65 9.28 2.73 7.96
C ASN A 65 9.80 1.76 6.88
N VAL A 66 9.90 0.46 7.20
CA VAL A 66 10.29 -0.57 6.24
C VAL A 66 9.27 -0.68 5.10
N LEU A 67 7.96 -0.62 5.40
CA LEU A 67 6.91 -0.63 4.38
C LEU A 67 7.05 0.53 3.37
N ASN A 68 7.52 1.70 3.82
CA ASN A 68 7.73 2.83 2.91
C ASN A 68 8.82 2.50 1.89
N GLN A 69 9.95 1.97 2.38
CA GLN A 69 11.08 1.60 1.53
C GLN A 69 10.73 0.42 0.62
N TYR A 70 9.91 -0.51 1.11
CA TYR A 70 9.34 -1.60 0.32
C TYR A 70 8.50 -1.08 -0.84
N ARG A 71 7.53 -0.18 -0.57
CA ARG A 71 6.69 0.43 -1.61
C ARG A 71 7.55 1.11 -2.67
N LEU A 72 8.52 1.94 -2.25
CA LEU A 72 9.39 2.67 -3.18
C LEU A 72 10.21 1.74 -4.07
N LEU A 73 10.71 0.61 -3.53
CA LEU A 73 11.38 -0.41 -4.33
C LEU A 73 10.44 -1.01 -5.38
N VAL A 74 9.18 -1.30 -5.02
CA VAL A 74 8.17 -1.80 -5.97
C VAL A 74 7.82 -0.75 -7.03
N GLU A 75 7.73 0.53 -6.68
CA GLU A 75 7.57 1.61 -7.67
C GLU A 75 8.71 1.64 -8.68
N THR A 76 9.96 1.45 -8.23
CA THR A 76 11.11 1.37 -9.13
C THR A 76 10.99 0.16 -10.07
N MET A 77 10.53 -1.00 -9.57
CA MET A 77 10.27 -2.18 -10.42
C MET A 77 9.20 -1.92 -11.49
N ILE A 78 8.10 -1.26 -11.12
CA ILE A 78 7.04 -0.85 -12.06
C ILE A 78 7.63 0.06 -13.14
N LYS A 79 8.38 1.11 -12.76
CA LYS A 79 9.03 2.04 -13.69
C LYS A 79 9.99 1.34 -14.66
N SER A 80 10.75 0.37 -14.17
CA SER A 80 11.72 -0.39 -14.98
C SER A 80 11.08 -1.49 -15.83
N GLY A 81 9.77 -1.73 -15.72
CA GLY A 81 9.07 -2.78 -16.47
C GLY A 81 9.31 -4.20 -15.94
N ALA A 82 9.80 -4.35 -14.71
CA ALA A 82 9.98 -5.64 -14.04
C ALA A 82 8.66 -6.10 -13.37
N GLU A 83 7.61 -6.27 -14.19
CA GLU A 83 6.22 -6.42 -13.74
C GLU A 83 6.00 -7.67 -12.88
N ASP A 84 6.63 -8.79 -13.23
CA ASP A 84 6.48 -10.04 -12.50
C ASP A 84 7.09 -9.96 -11.09
N ILE A 85 8.21 -9.24 -10.95
CA ILE A 85 8.87 -8.94 -9.67
C ILE A 85 7.99 -7.97 -8.86
N ALA A 86 7.45 -6.93 -9.50
CA ALA A 86 6.56 -5.97 -8.83
C ALA A 86 5.29 -6.65 -8.27
N ILE A 87 4.68 -7.56 -9.02
CA ILE A 87 3.53 -8.37 -8.58
C ILE A 87 3.87 -9.22 -7.35
N GLN A 88 5.05 -9.84 -7.32
CA GLN A 88 5.51 -10.58 -6.14
C GLN A 88 5.67 -9.65 -4.93
N GLY A 89 6.23 -8.45 -5.12
CA GLY A 89 6.32 -7.43 -4.07
C GLY A 89 4.97 -7.07 -3.47
N VAL A 90 3.98 -6.77 -4.32
CA VAL A 90 2.60 -6.48 -3.86
C VAL A 90 2.01 -7.67 -3.11
N ARG A 91 2.20 -8.90 -3.61
CA ARG A 91 1.73 -10.12 -2.94
C ARG A 91 2.30 -10.26 -1.53
N HIS A 92 3.58 -9.97 -1.34
CA HIS A 92 4.20 -9.98 -0.01
C HIS A 92 3.66 -8.87 0.90
N MET A 93 3.44 -7.66 0.37
CA MET A 93 2.82 -6.59 1.14
C MET A 93 1.43 -6.98 1.63
N ILE A 94 0.58 -7.54 0.76
CA ILE A 94 -0.75 -8.05 1.12
C ILE A 94 -0.66 -9.15 2.19
N TYR A 95 0.26 -10.10 2.03
CA TYR A 95 0.53 -11.11 3.05
C TYR A 95 0.85 -10.50 4.41
N TYR A 96 1.70 -9.47 4.44
CA TYR A 96 2.06 -8.79 5.68
C TYR A 96 0.94 -7.92 6.25
N GLY A 97 0.07 -7.33 5.41
CA GLY A 97 -1.13 -6.62 5.87
C GLY A 97 -2.15 -7.54 6.55
N ARG A 98 -2.33 -8.76 6.02
CA ARG A 98 -3.13 -9.80 6.67
C ARG A 98 -2.48 -10.30 7.96
N THR A 99 -1.16 -10.53 7.93
CA THR A 99 -0.40 -10.94 9.11
C THR A 99 -0.49 -9.90 10.22
N SER A 100 -0.31 -8.61 9.92
CA SER A 100 -0.41 -7.55 10.92
C SER A 100 -1.82 -7.45 11.50
N TYR A 101 -2.85 -7.73 10.71
CA TYR A 101 -4.23 -7.76 11.20
C TYR A 101 -4.44 -8.89 12.22
N ASP A 102 -4.00 -10.10 11.89
CA ASP A 102 -4.08 -11.25 12.81
C ASP A 102 -3.32 -11.00 14.12
N MET A 103 -2.28 -10.16 14.07
CA MET A 103 -1.51 -9.70 15.23
C MET A 103 -2.13 -8.50 15.97
N GLN A 104 -3.28 -8.00 15.52
CA GLN A 104 -3.98 -6.80 16.03
C GLN A 104 -3.17 -5.50 15.89
N LEU A 105 -2.31 -5.42 14.86
CA LEU A 105 -1.53 -4.23 14.53
C LEU A 105 -2.24 -3.42 13.43
N GLY A 106 -3.43 -2.91 13.75
CA GLY A 106 -4.35 -2.27 12.79
C GLY A 106 -3.70 -1.16 11.95
N PHE A 107 -2.91 -0.27 12.57
CA PHE A 107 -2.19 0.78 11.86
C PHE A 107 -1.25 0.26 10.76
N VAL A 108 -0.60 -0.90 10.98
CA VAL A 108 0.28 -1.51 9.98
C VAL A 108 -0.53 -2.09 8.83
N THR A 109 -1.67 -2.72 9.12
CA THR A 109 -2.61 -3.19 8.08
C THR A 109 -3.11 -2.03 7.21
N GLU A 110 -3.49 -0.91 7.82
CA GLU A 110 -3.91 0.29 7.10
C GLU A 110 -2.78 0.88 6.27
N THR A 111 -1.56 0.93 6.82
CA THR A 111 -0.37 1.37 6.09
C THR A 111 -0.14 0.55 4.83
N VAL A 112 -0.27 -0.78 4.92
CA VAL A 112 -0.20 -1.66 3.73
C VAL A 112 -1.30 -1.32 2.73
N ALA A 113 -2.54 -1.08 3.19
CA ALA A 113 -3.65 -0.76 2.31
C ALA A 113 -3.41 0.52 1.52
N TYR A 114 -2.94 1.59 2.18
CA TYR A 114 -2.57 2.83 1.51
C TYR A 114 -1.36 2.66 0.57
N ASP A 115 -0.36 1.89 0.97
CA ASP A 115 0.82 1.66 0.13
C ASP A 115 0.47 0.86 -1.14
N VAL A 116 -0.33 -0.20 -1.03
CA VAL A 116 -0.76 -0.97 -2.19
C VAL A 116 -1.73 -0.16 -3.06
N SER A 117 -2.63 0.62 -2.46
CA SER A 117 -3.47 1.58 -3.20
C SER A 117 -2.62 2.57 -4.00
N ALA A 118 -1.55 3.11 -3.42
CA ALA A 118 -0.63 4.01 -4.12
C ALA A 118 0.10 3.29 -5.26
N LEU A 119 0.47 2.01 -5.09
CA LEU A 119 1.07 1.20 -6.16
C LEU A 119 0.10 0.96 -7.32
N CYS A 120 -1.19 0.74 -7.05
CA CYS A 120 -2.21 0.63 -8.10
C CYS A 120 -2.35 1.93 -8.91
N GLU A 121 -2.46 3.08 -8.22
CA GLU A 121 -2.50 4.41 -8.86
C GLU A 121 -1.21 4.68 -9.65
N PHE A 122 -0.06 4.33 -9.09
CA PHE A 122 1.24 4.51 -9.71
C PHE A 122 1.41 3.63 -10.96
N ALA A 123 1.06 2.35 -10.89
CA ALA A 123 1.08 1.45 -12.04
C ALA A 123 0.16 1.96 -13.16
N HIS A 124 -1.05 2.40 -12.81
CA HIS A 124 -1.99 2.97 -13.78
C HIS A 124 -1.47 4.26 -14.44
N SER A 125 -0.87 5.18 -13.66
CA SER A 125 -0.43 6.49 -14.16
C SER A 125 0.89 6.49 -14.94
N THR A 126 1.75 5.50 -14.72
CA THR A 126 3.09 5.45 -15.33
C THR A 126 3.17 4.60 -16.60
N MET A 127 2.10 3.88 -16.96
CA MET A 127 2.11 2.99 -18.11
C MET A 127 1.73 3.68 -19.42
N PRO A 128 2.56 3.58 -20.49
CA PRO A 128 2.14 3.94 -21.83
C PRO A 128 0.96 3.07 -22.27
N LEU A 129 0.06 3.64 -23.09
CA LEU A 129 -1.11 3.02 -23.75
C LEU A 129 -0.77 1.85 -24.71
N SER A 130 0.17 0.96 -24.38
CA SER A 130 0.42 -0.26 -25.15
C SER A 130 -0.37 -1.42 -24.55
N ALA A 131 -1.12 -2.12 -25.42
CA ALA A 131 -2.08 -3.17 -25.04
C ALA A 131 -1.50 -4.34 -24.23
N SER A 132 -0.18 -4.56 -24.23
CA SER A 132 0.45 -5.68 -23.47
C SER A 132 0.71 -5.38 -21.99
N ARG A 133 0.49 -4.13 -21.53
CA ARG A 133 0.72 -3.69 -20.15
C ARG A 133 -0.55 -3.33 -19.36
N ALA A 134 -1.71 -3.36 -20.02
CA ALA A 134 -3.01 -3.03 -19.42
C ALA A 134 -3.44 -3.97 -18.26
N ASP A 135 -2.67 -5.01 -17.98
CA ASP A 135 -2.96 -6.01 -16.96
C ASP A 135 -2.31 -5.76 -15.60
N LEU A 136 -1.22 -4.98 -15.52
CA LEU A 136 -0.44 -4.93 -14.27
C LEU A 136 -1.25 -4.31 -13.15
N ASP A 137 -1.80 -3.12 -13.39
CA ASP A 137 -2.56 -2.40 -12.37
C ASP A 137 -3.89 -3.13 -12.07
N ASP A 138 -4.49 -3.81 -13.05
CA ASP A 138 -5.68 -4.65 -12.82
C ASP A 138 -5.37 -5.87 -11.95
N LYS A 139 -4.23 -6.53 -12.17
CA LYS A 139 -3.73 -7.61 -11.30
C LYS A 139 -3.43 -7.11 -9.89
N MET A 140 -2.82 -5.92 -9.77
CA MET A 140 -2.57 -5.30 -8.46
C MET A 140 -3.87 -4.92 -7.75
N LEU A 141 -4.85 -4.35 -8.48
CA LEU A 141 -6.17 -4.04 -7.96
C LEU A 141 -6.89 -5.30 -7.48
N ALA A 142 -6.86 -6.38 -8.25
CA ALA A 142 -7.43 -7.66 -7.84
C ALA A 142 -6.81 -8.15 -6.52
N MET A 143 -5.47 -8.15 -6.40
CA MET A 143 -4.79 -8.51 -5.15
C MET A 143 -5.15 -7.57 -3.98
N PHE A 144 -5.31 -6.28 -4.25
CA PHE A 144 -5.68 -5.29 -3.25
C PHE A 144 -7.09 -5.52 -2.69
N LEU A 145 -8.06 -5.85 -3.55
CA LEU A 145 -9.43 -6.19 -3.14
C LEU A 145 -9.51 -7.49 -2.34
N GLU A 146 -8.49 -8.34 -2.40
CA GLU A 146 -8.42 -9.51 -1.52
C GLU A 146 -7.87 -9.19 -0.12
N LEU A 147 -7.28 -8.01 0.12
CA LEU A 147 -6.61 -7.68 1.39
C LEU A 147 -7.53 -7.91 2.59
N ASP A 148 -8.79 -7.50 2.47
CA ASP A 148 -9.79 -7.57 3.53
C ASP A 148 -10.68 -8.81 3.52
N GLN A 149 -10.59 -9.68 2.50
CA GLN A 149 -11.44 -10.88 2.41
C GLN A 149 -11.37 -11.81 3.65
N PRO A 150 -10.18 -12.20 4.17
CA PRO A 150 -10.11 -13.03 5.38
C PRO A 150 -10.64 -12.30 6.63
N LEU A 151 -10.64 -10.97 6.59
CA LEU A 151 -11.00 -10.10 7.70
C LEU A 151 -12.53 -9.94 7.80
N ARG A 152 -13.23 -9.90 6.66
CA ARG A 152 -14.71 -9.88 6.59
C ARG A 152 -15.34 -11.06 7.33
N LEU A 153 -14.69 -12.23 7.30
CA LEU A 153 -15.14 -13.44 8.00
C LEU A 153 -15.04 -13.34 9.54
N LYS A 154 -14.14 -12.52 10.06
CA LYS A 154 -13.84 -12.41 11.51
C LYS A 154 -14.63 -11.31 12.24
N ARG A 155 -15.50 -10.54 11.54
CA ARG A 155 -16.31 -9.43 12.09
C ARG A 155 -15.52 -8.49 13.04
N GLN A 156 -14.31 -8.09 12.65
CA GLN A 156 -13.51 -7.10 13.39
C GLN A 156 -13.49 -5.79 12.61
N GLU A 157 -14.14 -4.76 13.15
CA GLU A 157 -14.61 -3.59 12.39
C GLU A 157 -13.57 -2.48 12.18
N SER A 158 -12.66 -2.26 13.13
CA SER A 158 -11.77 -1.08 13.13
C SER A 158 -10.68 -1.15 12.06
N GLY A 159 -9.89 -2.23 11.98
CA GLY A 159 -8.82 -2.38 10.99
C GLY A 159 -9.31 -2.47 9.53
N LEU A 160 -10.60 -2.78 9.34
CA LEU A 160 -11.24 -2.76 8.02
C LEU A 160 -11.54 -1.34 7.53
N GLN A 161 -11.69 -0.37 8.44
CA GLN A 161 -12.10 0.99 8.06
C GLN A 161 -11.03 1.71 7.23
N GLY A 162 -9.76 1.62 7.65
CA GLY A 162 -8.66 2.22 6.87
C GLY A 162 -8.45 1.54 5.51
N ILE A 163 -8.74 0.24 5.37
CA ILE A 163 -8.71 -0.44 4.07
C ILE A 163 -9.79 0.11 3.15
N ARG A 164 -11.03 0.26 3.65
CA ARG A 164 -12.13 0.85 2.86
C ARG A 164 -11.84 2.31 2.48
N LYS A 165 -11.21 3.10 3.36
CA LYS A 165 -10.74 4.44 3.02
C LYS A 165 -9.77 4.42 1.84
N ALA A 166 -8.74 3.58 1.88
CA ALA A 166 -7.78 3.45 0.79
C ALA A 166 -8.45 3.02 -0.53
N GLN A 167 -9.38 2.07 -0.50
CA GLN A 167 -10.15 1.64 -1.66
C GLN A 167 -11.04 2.75 -2.25
N ILE A 168 -11.76 3.50 -1.41
CA ILE A 168 -12.58 4.64 -1.86
C ILE A 168 -11.70 5.71 -2.52
N LYS A 169 -10.55 6.03 -1.93
CA LYS A 169 -9.60 6.99 -2.50
C LYS A 169 -9.12 6.54 -3.88
N LEU A 170 -8.73 5.27 -4.02
CA LEU A 170 -8.31 4.70 -5.29
C LEU A 170 -9.42 4.73 -6.34
N ALA A 171 -10.66 4.43 -5.95
CA ALA A 171 -11.80 4.50 -6.84
C ALA A 171 -12.05 5.94 -7.33
N CYS A 172 -11.96 6.92 -6.43
CA CYS A 172 -12.07 8.33 -6.78
C CYS A 172 -10.95 8.77 -7.73
N TYR A 173 -9.71 8.31 -7.52
CA TYR A 173 -8.63 8.49 -8.49
C TYR A 173 -9.01 7.94 -9.88
N TYR A 174 -9.49 6.70 -9.95
CA TYR A 174 -9.85 6.08 -11.23
C TYR A 174 -10.95 6.87 -11.96
N LEU A 175 -11.96 7.36 -11.23
CA LEU A 175 -13.00 8.21 -11.80
C LEU A 175 -12.43 9.55 -12.33
N THR A 176 -11.46 10.15 -11.63
CA THR A 176 -10.83 11.41 -12.08
C THR A 176 -10.10 11.24 -13.42
N VAL A 177 -9.53 10.06 -13.68
CA VAL A 177 -8.80 9.76 -14.92
C VAL A 177 -9.63 9.00 -15.96
N GLY A 178 -10.94 8.84 -15.73
CA GLY A 178 -11.87 8.18 -16.67
C GLY A 178 -11.77 6.64 -16.71
N ALA A 179 -11.10 6.02 -15.74
CA ALA A 179 -11.00 4.56 -15.60
C ALA A 179 -12.20 3.99 -14.84
N ASP A 180 -13.42 4.34 -15.27
CA ASP A 180 -14.67 4.06 -14.56
C ASP A 180 -14.87 2.55 -14.27
N ASP A 181 -14.41 1.66 -15.14
CA ASP A 181 -14.55 0.22 -14.93
C ASP A 181 -13.76 -0.30 -13.72
N ARG A 182 -12.62 0.32 -13.39
CA ARG A 182 -11.86 -0.02 -12.17
C ARG A 182 -12.56 0.49 -10.92
N ALA A 183 -13.13 1.69 -10.97
CA ALA A 183 -13.96 2.21 -9.89
C ALA A 183 -15.19 1.32 -9.64
N LYS A 184 -15.84 0.82 -10.70
CA LYS A 184 -16.95 -0.15 -10.58
C LYS A 184 -16.53 -1.46 -9.94
N LYS A 185 -15.33 -1.99 -10.23
CA LYS A 185 -14.79 -3.19 -9.55
C LYS A 185 -14.70 -2.98 -8.03
N ILE A 186 -14.21 -1.81 -7.61
CA ILE A 186 -14.14 -1.46 -6.18
C ILE A 186 -15.56 -1.33 -5.60
N ALA A 187 -16.48 -0.65 -6.29
CA ALA A 187 -17.87 -0.51 -5.84
C ALA A 187 -18.57 -1.88 -5.68
N LEU A 188 -18.37 -2.80 -6.62
CA LEU A 188 -18.93 -4.15 -6.58
C LEU A 188 -18.39 -4.95 -5.38
N ASP A 189 -17.09 -4.84 -5.09
CA ASP A 189 -16.50 -5.48 -3.91
C ASP A 189 -17.04 -4.92 -2.58
N MET A 190 -17.56 -3.68 -2.60
CA MET A 190 -18.15 -2.99 -1.46
C MET A 190 -19.68 -3.10 -1.40
N ALA A 191 -20.34 -3.80 -2.32
CA ALA A 191 -21.80 -3.80 -2.44
C ALA A 191 -22.54 -4.34 -1.20
N GLY A 192 -21.89 -5.17 -0.38
CA GLY A 192 -22.46 -5.71 0.86
C GLY A 192 -22.09 -4.94 2.13
N GLU A 193 -21.41 -3.79 2.02
CA GLU A 193 -21.00 -3.00 3.18
C GLU A 193 -22.16 -2.23 3.80
N ASP A 194 -22.09 -2.04 5.11
CA ASP A 194 -23.07 -1.26 5.87
C ASP A 194 -23.08 0.22 5.42
N ARG A 195 -24.28 0.76 5.19
CA ARG A 195 -24.45 2.11 4.62
C ARG A 195 -24.06 3.21 5.58
N ASP A 196 -24.35 3.05 6.87
CA ASP A 196 -23.99 4.03 7.89
C ASP A 196 -22.47 4.08 8.06
N ARG A 197 -21.81 2.92 8.00
CA ARG A 197 -20.35 2.81 7.99
C ARG A 197 -19.73 3.51 6.77
N LEU A 198 -20.27 3.29 5.58
CA LEU A 198 -19.81 3.97 4.35
C LEU A 198 -20.02 5.49 4.46
N GLY A 199 -21.15 5.94 5.00
CA GLY A 199 -21.43 7.35 5.28
C GLY A 199 -20.41 7.97 6.24
N SER A 200 -20.07 7.26 7.31
CA SER A 200 -19.03 7.69 8.26
C SER A 200 -17.65 7.81 7.59
N ILE A 201 -17.28 6.85 6.74
CA ILE A 201 -16.02 6.91 6.00
C ILE A 201 -15.99 8.11 5.04
N LYS A 202 -17.10 8.36 4.33
CA LYS A 202 -17.24 9.53 3.45
C LYS A 202 -16.98 10.83 4.22
N GLU A 203 -17.62 10.98 5.37
CA GLU A 203 -17.48 12.18 6.19
C GLU A 203 -16.04 12.35 6.69
N GLN A 204 -15.40 11.28 7.16
CA GLN A 204 -14.02 11.31 7.62
C GLN A 204 -13.06 11.74 6.52
N LEU A 205 -13.14 11.15 5.32
CA LEU A 205 -12.29 11.53 4.18
C LEU A 205 -12.54 12.98 3.72
N SER A 206 -13.79 13.45 3.80
CA SER A 206 -14.16 14.82 3.41
C SER A 206 -13.50 15.88 4.28
N LYS A 207 -13.30 15.59 5.57
CA LYS A 207 -12.75 16.52 6.57
C LYS A 207 -11.23 16.69 6.48
N VAL A 208 -10.53 15.83 5.75
CA VAL A 208 -9.07 15.88 5.66
C VAL A 208 -8.63 16.89 4.61
N GLU A 209 -8.30 18.09 5.07
CA GLU A 209 -7.91 19.23 4.22
C GLU A 209 -6.40 19.37 4.02
N SER A 210 -5.58 18.98 5.01
CA SER A 210 -4.13 19.10 4.93
C SER A 210 -3.49 17.90 4.24
N LYS A 211 -2.69 18.17 3.21
CA LYS A 211 -1.86 17.18 2.52
C LYS A 211 -0.70 16.71 3.39
N GLU A 212 -0.14 17.60 4.18
CA GLU A 212 1.11 17.39 4.92
C GLU A 212 0.83 17.48 6.42
N PHE A 213 1.61 16.75 7.21
CA PHE A 213 1.63 16.96 8.65
C PHE A 213 2.38 18.26 8.95
N TRP A 214 2.11 18.85 10.12
CA TRP A 214 2.88 20.01 10.60
C TRP A 214 4.35 19.65 10.86
N GLU A 215 4.63 18.37 11.14
CA GLU A 215 5.97 17.79 11.24
C GLU A 215 6.45 17.26 9.87
N ILE A 216 7.73 17.50 9.57
CA ILE A 216 8.39 16.85 8.44
C ILE A 216 8.59 15.38 8.81
N ILE A 217 7.90 14.51 8.06
CA ILE A 217 8.10 13.07 8.12
C ILE A 217 8.50 12.56 6.74
N ASP A 218 9.30 11.50 6.67
CA ASP A 218 9.83 10.98 5.40
C ASP A 218 8.77 10.48 4.41
N ARG A 219 7.60 10.08 4.90
CA ARG A 219 6.45 9.75 4.03
C ARG A 219 5.77 11.00 3.45
N GLY A 220 5.98 12.15 4.08
CA GLY A 220 5.64 13.50 3.62
C GLY A 220 4.16 13.78 3.37
N ARG A 221 3.24 12.85 3.60
CA ARG A 221 1.83 12.99 3.24
C ARG A 221 0.90 12.32 4.24
N ASN A 222 -0.23 12.96 4.51
CA ASN A 222 -1.35 12.36 5.21
C ASN A 222 -2.02 11.32 4.31
N PHE A 223 -2.09 10.06 4.76
CA PHE A 223 -2.70 8.96 4.00
C PHE A 223 -4.16 9.23 3.63
N GLU A 224 -4.90 9.98 4.43
CA GLU A 224 -6.33 10.23 4.18
C GLU A 224 -6.56 11.42 3.25
N TYR A 225 -5.55 12.25 3.00
CA TYR A 225 -5.70 13.40 2.12
C TYR A 225 -6.00 12.99 0.68
N MET A 226 -7.05 13.60 0.11
CA MET A 226 -7.43 13.47 -1.29
C MET A 226 -7.16 14.78 -2.02
N PRO A 227 -6.46 14.77 -3.18
CA PRO A 227 -6.42 15.91 -4.07
C PRO A 227 -7.83 16.39 -4.44
N PRO A 228 -8.06 17.71 -4.64
CA PRO A 228 -9.40 18.25 -4.86
C PRO A 228 -10.19 17.54 -5.97
N LYS A 229 -9.55 17.30 -7.14
CA LYS A 229 -10.18 16.59 -8.27
C LYS A 229 -10.61 15.16 -7.95
N GLN A 230 -9.91 14.47 -7.04
CA GLN A 230 -10.30 13.14 -6.57
C GLN A 230 -11.47 13.27 -5.58
N ARG A 231 -11.40 14.24 -4.66
CA ARG A 231 -12.47 14.48 -3.67
C ARG A 231 -13.81 14.82 -4.35
N GLU A 232 -13.80 15.56 -5.45
CA GLU A 232 -14.98 15.84 -6.28
C GLU A 232 -15.67 14.58 -6.83
N GLN A 233 -14.92 13.48 -7.03
CA GLN A 233 -15.48 12.21 -7.52
C GLN A 233 -16.17 11.38 -6.43
N MET A 234 -16.09 11.79 -5.18
CA MET A 234 -16.64 11.03 -4.06
C MET A 234 -18.16 10.88 -4.18
N GLU A 235 -18.91 11.92 -4.59
CA GLU A 235 -20.34 11.78 -4.86
C GLU A 235 -20.62 10.77 -5.99
N LYS A 236 -19.85 10.85 -7.09
CA LYS A 236 -19.97 9.93 -8.23
C LYS A 236 -19.69 8.48 -7.79
N PHE A 237 -18.66 8.25 -6.98
CA PHE A 237 -18.34 6.92 -6.48
C PHE A 237 -19.42 6.37 -5.55
N PHE A 238 -19.91 7.18 -4.61
CA PHE A 238 -20.95 6.74 -3.67
C PHE A 238 -22.28 6.44 -4.39
N ALA A 239 -22.59 7.13 -5.48
CA ALA A 239 -23.73 6.77 -6.33
C ALA A 239 -23.59 5.39 -6.98
N LEU A 240 -22.36 4.90 -7.24
CA LEU A 240 -22.11 3.54 -7.76
C LEU A 240 -22.35 2.45 -6.70
N LEU A 241 -22.27 2.79 -5.41
CA LEU A 241 -22.54 1.85 -4.34
C LEU A 241 -24.05 1.58 -4.19
N GLY A 242 -24.92 2.42 -4.77
CA GLY A 242 -26.37 2.44 -4.57
C GLY A 242 -26.77 3.08 -3.25
#